data_AF-A0A3E2H3H3-F1
#
_entry.id   AF-A0A3E2H3H3-F1
#
_cell.length_a   1.000
_cell.length_b   1.000
_cell.length_c   1.000
_cell.angle_alpha   90.00
_cell.angle_beta   90.00
_cell.angle_gamma   90.00
#
_symmetry.space_group_name_H-M   'P 1'
#
loop_
_entity.id
_entity.type
_entity.pdbx_description
1 polymer ?
#
loop_
_entity_poly.entity_id
_entity_poly.type
_entity_poly.pdbx_seq_one_letter_code
_entity_poly.pdbx_strand_id
1 'polypeptide(L)'
;MAYSEQTVLQAVLALGALHESEERKGMPITKERLNDTNHVSAYGHYNAAIRLLRARARQEGEDIRLITLTVCLIFIHIELLRGRYESAATHLKSGLDILSRSNVYSTLHRRADLSTIEGQLALSFTRLDVQTPAFMVGGPFLTYNVEDIDFDKNIQDHNFPRDVSVIKRKSDILIGSSLQLYFMSKEHRKADKELHTKETLARQKTLLEYNCQYMKTVESLSAPSKLSVSSEAPVYYQEYQSLSLLRLHLLTTRILLSACLAPDKELAYDKHLSEFKTVVSIAEDFTAGLKSITRKNAAIPSFSTDLGIISPLFVTALSCRDTETRYKALSILDSWPHQEGFWCSSLALTGAQQVVKIEEEVNNARFFISYKRFHSRS
;
A
#
# COMPACT_ATOMS: atom_id res chain seq x y z
N MET A 1 8.27 -25.45 3.88
CA MET A 1 8.61 -25.49 2.44
C MET A 1 10.11 -25.38 2.17
N ALA A 2 10.86 -24.40 2.68
CA ALA A 2 12.28 -24.26 2.34
C ALA A 2 13.15 -25.48 2.70
N TYR A 3 12.87 -26.18 3.80
CA TYR A 3 13.57 -27.41 4.18
C TYR A 3 13.29 -28.61 3.26
N SER A 4 12.15 -28.61 2.56
CA SER A 4 11.71 -29.73 1.72
C SER A 4 11.85 -29.47 0.23
N GLU A 5 11.91 -28.20 -0.19
CA GLU A 5 11.91 -27.79 -1.60
C GLU A 5 13.12 -26.91 -1.93
N GLN A 6 14.09 -27.48 -2.64
CA GLN A 6 15.35 -26.81 -2.99
C GLN A 6 15.14 -25.50 -3.76
N THR A 7 14.11 -25.44 -4.62
CA THR A 7 13.73 -24.22 -5.34
C THR A 7 13.42 -23.07 -4.39
N VAL A 8 12.63 -23.36 -3.34
CA VAL A 8 12.24 -22.37 -2.33
C VAL A 8 13.44 -21.99 -1.47
N LEU A 9 14.29 -22.96 -1.10
CA LEU A 9 15.52 -22.68 -0.36
C LEU A 9 16.42 -21.68 -1.10
N GLN A 10 16.66 -21.89 -2.39
CA GLN A 10 17.48 -20.97 -3.19
C GLN A 10 16.86 -19.57 -3.26
N ALA A 11 15.53 -19.46 -3.40
CA ALA A 11 14.86 -18.17 -3.38
C ALA A 11 15.01 -17.46 -2.01
N VAL A 12 14.85 -18.19 -0.91
CA VAL A 12 15.02 -17.66 0.46
C VAL A 12 16.47 -17.21 0.71
N LEU A 13 17.46 -17.98 0.28
CA LEU A 13 18.88 -17.60 0.40
C LEU A 13 19.20 -16.33 -0.39
N ALA A 14 18.62 -16.19 -1.59
CA ALA A 14 18.75 -14.98 -2.38
C ALA A 14 18.17 -13.75 -1.67
N LEU A 15 16.95 -13.88 -1.12
CA LEU A 15 16.31 -12.82 -0.36
C LEU A 15 17.09 -12.47 0.91
N GLY A 16 17.57 -13.47 1.66
CA GLY A 16 18.34 -13.26 2.88
C GLY A 16 19.64 -12.51 2.65
N ALA A 17 20.43 -12.93 1.65
CA ALA A 17 21.67 -12.26 1.29
C ALA A 17 21.45 -10.79 0.88
N LEU A 18 20.40 -10.54 0.08
CA LEU A 18 20.04 -9.21 -0.36
C LEU A 18 19.54 -8.34 0.80
N HIS A 19 18.62 -8.86 1.62
CA HIS A 19 18.07 -8.16 2.77
C HIS A 19 19.17 -7.77 3.78
N GLU A 20 20.11 -8.68 4.06
CA GLU A 20 21.26 -8.38 4.93
C GLU A 20 22.13 -7.24 4.37
N SER A 21 22.32 -7.20 3.05
CA SER A 21 23.02 -6.09 2.38
C SER A 21 22.28 -4.77 2.53
N GLU A 22 20.96 -4.76 2.33
CA GLU A 22 20.16 -3.54 2.35
C GLU A 22 20.00 -3.00 3.77
N GLU A 23 19.77 -3.85 4.77
CA GLU A 23 19.73 -3.43 6.17
C GLU A 23 21.06 -2.81 6.64
N ARG A 24 22.21 -3.33 6.15
CA ARG A 24 23.52 -2.78 6.51
C ARG A 24 23.80 -1.42 5.88
N LYS A 25 23.31 -1.18 4.67
CA LYS A 25 23.61 0.04 3.90
C LYS A 25 22.50 1.10 3.98
N GLY A 26 21.31 0.73 4.47
CA GLY A 26 20.17 1.61 4.59
C GLY A 26 19.58 2.03 3.24
N MET A 27 18.68 3.01 3.30
CA MET A 27 17.95 3.56 2.16
C MET A 27 18.69 4.76 1.51
N PRO A 28 18.44 5.05 0.22
CA PRO A 28 17.54 4.33 -0.68
C PRO A 28 18.12 2.99 -1.12
N ILE A 29 17.23 2.00 -1.29
CA ILE A 29 17.56 0.76 -1.98
C ILE A 29 18.06 1.09 -3.39
N THR A 30 19.29 0.71 -3.68
CA THR A 30 19.95 1.03 -4.96
C THR A 30 19.79 -0.13 -5.93
N LYS A 31 19.66 0.19 -7.22
CA LYS A 31 19.24 -0.79 -8.24
C LYS A 31 20.13 -2.04 -8.28
N GLU A 32 21.45 -1.87 -8.24
CA GLU A 32 22.41 -2.97 -8.26
C GLU A 32 23.73 -2.57 -7.60
N ARG A 33 24.31 -3.46 -6.80
CA ARG A 33 25.63 -3.28 -6.21
C ARG A 33 26.54 -4.45 -6.64
N LEU A 34 27.02 -4.40 -7.87
CA LEU A 34 27.85 -5.48 -8.44
C LEU A 34 29.16 -5.72 -7.67
N ASN A 35 29.65 -4.70 -6.94
CA ASN A 35 30.83 -4.81 -6.08
C ASN A 35 30.52 -5.38 -4.68
N ASP A 36 29.25 -5.68 -4.38
CA ASP A 36 28.84 -6.27 -3.11
C ASP A 36 28.70 -7.79 -3.24
N THR A 37 29.47 -8.50 -2.43
CA THR A 37 29.46 -9.97 -2.34
C THR A 37 28.07 -10.53 -2.02
N ASN A 38 27.27 -9.82 -1.21
CA ASN A 38 25.92 -10.25 -0.87
C ASN A 38 24.98 -10.13 -2.07
N HIS A 39 25.10 -9.07 -2.88
CA HIS A 39 24.37 -8.94 -4.15
C HIS A 39 24.77 -10.05 -5.13
N VAL A 40 26.07 -10.27 -5.32
CA VAL A 40 26.58 -11.32 -6.21
C VAL A 40 26.09 -12.72 -5.79
N SER A 41 26.15 -13.01 -4.49
CA SER A 41 25.62 -14.26 -3.92
C SER A 41 24.11 -14.39 -4.15
N ALA A 42 23.34 -13.31 -3.88
CA ALA A 42 21.91 -13.27 -4.11
C ALA A 42 21.55 -13.57 -5.58
N TYR A 43 22.30 -13.03 -6.55
CA TYR A 43 22.13 -13.35 -7.97
C TYR A 43 22.37 -14.83 -8.29
N GLY A 44 23.41 -15.43 -7.69
CA GLY A 44 23.70 -16.85 -7.84
C GLY A 44 22.52 -17.72 -7.40
N HIS A 45 22.00 -17.45 -6.21
CA HIS A 45 20.85 -18.15 -5.63
C HIS A 45 19.54 -17.88 -6.39
N TYR A 46 19.29 -16.64 -6.80
CA TYR A 46 18.12 -16.26 -7.60
C TYR A 46 18.08 -17.03 -8.93
N ASN A 47 19.20 -17.06 -9.66
CA ASN A 47 19.31 -17.80 -10.92
C ASN A 47 19.20 -19.31 -10.70
N ALA A 48 19.74 -19.84 -9.59
CA ALA A 48 19.56 -21.24 -9.23
C ALA A 48 18.09 -21.58 -8.98
N ALA A 49 17.35 -20.73 -8.25
CA ALA A 49 15.92 -20.88 -8.02
C ALA A 49 15.13 -20.90 -9.34
N ILE A 50 15.42 -20.02 -10.30
CA ILE A 50 14.77 -20.04 -11.62
C ILE A 50 15.02 -21.37 -12.35
N ARG A 51 16.28 -21.84 -12.38
CA ARG A 51 16.62 -23.11 -13.05
C ARG A 51 15.88 -24.30 -12.42
N LEU A 52 15.86 -24.35 -11.10
CA LEU A 52 15.17 -25.40 -10.35
C LEU A 52 13.66 -25.34 -10.54
N LEU A 53 13.06 -24.15 -10.51
CA LEU A 53 11.62 -23.97 -10.75
C LEU A 53 11.23 -24.45 -12.14
N ARG A 54 12.02 -24.09 -13.17
CA ARG A 54 11.81 -24.55 -14.56
C ARG A 54 11.94 -26.06 -14.70
N ALA A 55 12.90 -26.67 -14.01
CA ALA A 55 13.06 -28.13 -14.00
C ALA A 55 11.88 -28.82 -13.29
N ARG A 56 11.47 -28.30 -12.11
CA ARG A 56 10.34 -28.81 -11.33
C ARG A 56 9.02 -28.67 -12.08
N ALA A 57 8.82 -27.59 -12.83
CA ALA A 57 7.61 -27.38 -13.64
C ALA A 57 7.43 -28.38 -14.79
N ARG A 58 8.50 -29.09 -15.18
CA ARG A 58 8.42 -30.19 -16.17
C ARG A 58 8.06 -31.53 -15.54
N GLN A 59 8.10 -31.62 -14.21
CA GLN A 59 7.75 -32.82 -13.45
C GLN A 59 6.29 -32.69 -13.00
N GLU A 60 5.47 -33.70 -13.25
CA GLU A 60 4.11 -33.76 -12.73
C GLU A 60 4.15 -33.86 -11.20
N GLY A 61 3.32 -33.09 -10.50
CA GLY A 61 3.22 -33.10 -9.04
C GLY A 61 2.24 -32.05 -8.52
N GLU A 62 1.56 -32.38 -7.43
CA GLU A 62 0.46 -31.57 -6.89
C GLU A 62 0.94 -30.20 -6.32
N ASP A 63 2.19 -30.13 -5.85
CA ASP A 63 2.71 -28.95 -5.13
C ASP A 63 3.35 -27.85 -6.01
N ILE A 64 3.51 -28.07 -7.33
CA ILE A 64 4.19 -27.10 -8.21
C ILE A 64 3.55 -25.72 -8.17
N ARG A 65 2.22 -25.65 -7.99
CA ARG A 65 1.48 -24.40 -7.85
C ARG A 65 1.92 -23.62 -6.61
N LEU A 66 1.94 -24.26 -5.44
CA LEU A 66 2.33 -23.62 -4.18
C LEU A 66 3.80 -23.20 -4.19
N ILE A 67 4.68 -24.04 -4.75
CA ILE A 67 6.10 -23.73 -4.92
C ILE A 67 6.26 -22.49 -5.81
N THR A 68 5.56 -22.44 -6.95
CA THR A 68 5.61 -21.31 -7.88
C THR A 68 5.12 -20.03 -7.21
N LEU A 69 3.97 -20.06 -6.53
CA LEU A 69 3.43 -18.91 -5.81
C LEU A 69 4.39 -18.41 -4.72
N THR A 70 5.00 -19.32 -3.96
CA THR A 70 5.99 -18.98 -2.93
C THR A 70 7.22 -18.30 -3.55
N VAL A 71 7.75 -18.84 -4.65
CA VAL A 71 8.92 -18.28 -5.34
C VAL A 71 8.58 -16.93 -5.98
N CYS A 72 7.41 -16.79 -6.61
CA CYS A 72 6.92 -15.52 -7.13
C CYS A 72 6.83 -14.46 -6.03
N LEU A 73 6.28 -14.82 -4.86
CA LEU A 73 6.22 -13.90 -3.73
C LEU A 73 7.62 -13.46 -3.29
N ILE A 74 8.55 -14.39 -3.10
CA ILE A 74 9.94 -14.07 -2.73
C ILE A 74 10.62 -13.20 -3.81
N PHE A 75 10.39 -13.50 -5.09
CA PHE A 75 10.96 -12.72 -6.19
C PHE A 75 10.40 -11.31 -6.26
N ILE A 76 9.12 -11.08 -5.94
CA ILE A 76 8.59 -9.71 -5.78
C ILE A 76 9.45 -8.93 -4.77
N HIS A 77 9.74 -9.52 -3.61
CA HIS A 77 10.53 -8.86 -2.56
C HIS A 77 11.97 -8.60 -3.03
N ILE A 78 12.59 -9.56 -3.73
CA ILE A 78 13.94 -9.39 -4.29
C ILE A 78 13.97 -8.27 -5.33
N GLU A 79 13.00 -8.21 -6.25
CA GLU A 79 12.94 -7.16 -7.26
C GLU A 79 12.65 -5.79 -6.63
N LEU A 80 11.80 -5.72 -5.61
CA LEU A 80 11.54 -4.51 -4.83
C LEU A 80 12.79 -4.03 -4.08
N LEU A 81 13.54 -4.93 -3.44
CA LEU A 81 14.84 -4.68 -2.80
C LEU A 81 15.97 -4.40 -3.81
N ARG A 82 15.69 -4.43 -5.11
CA ARG A 82 16.58 -4.03 -6.19
C ARG A 82 16.04 -2.84 -6.97
N GLY A 83 14.98 -2.18 -6.47
CA GLY A 83 14.33 -1.06 -7.16
C GLY A 83 13.83 -1.39 -8.58
N ARG A 84 13.57 -2.67 -8.88
CA ARG A 84 13.09 -3.19 -10.16
C ARG A 84 11.57 -3.38 -10.11
N TYR A 85 10.84 -2.28 -9.92
CA TYR A 85 9.39 -2.27 -9.71
C TYR A 85 8.60 -2.94 -10.84
N GLU A 86 9.01 -2.77 -12.11
CA GLU A 86 8.35 -3.43 -13.25
C GLU A 86 8.50 -4.96 -13.21
N SER A 87 9.67 -5.46 -12.81
CA SER A 87 9.91 -6.89 -12.64
C SER A 87 9.11 -7.44 -11.45
N ALA A 88 9.05 -6.69 -10.34
CA ALA A 88 8.20 -7.01 -9.20
C ALA A 88 6.72 -7.10 -9.62
N ALA A 89 6.22 -6.13 -10.38
CA ALA A 89 4.85 -6.13 -10.89
C ALA A 89 4.58 -7.31 -11.84
N THR A 90 5.57 -7.71 -12.65
CA THR A 90 5.46 -8.90 -13.51
C THR A 90 5.30 -10.18 -12.70
N HIS A 91 6.07 -10.37 -11.62
CA HIS A 91 5.93 -11.51 -10.72
C HIS A 91 4.59 -11.50 -9.98
N LEU A 92 4.14 -10.33 -9.54
CA LEU A 92 2.84 -10.13 -8.91
C LEU A 92 1.69 -10.52 -9.84
N LYS A 93 1.66 -9.96 -11.06
CA LYS A 93 0.68 -10.31 -12.08
C LYS A 93 0.68 -11.81 -12.38
N SER A 94 1.85 -12.40 -12.57
CA SER A 94 1.96 -13.84 -12.85
C SER A 94 1.43 -14.70 -11.69
N GLY A 95 1.70 -14.33 -10.45
CA GLY A 95 1.18 -15.03 -9.28
C GLY A 95 -0.34 -14.89 -9.14
N LEU A 96 -0.88 -13.70 -9.40
CA LEU A 96 -2.33 -13.47 -9.43
C LEU A 96 -3.01 -14.25 -10.56
N ASP A 97 -2.40 -14.35 -11.74
CA ASP A 97 -2.89 -15.17 -12.86
C ASP A 97 -2.91 -16.68 -12.52
N ILE A 98 -1.99 -17.15 -11.68
CA ILE A 98 -1.99 -18.53 -11.18
C ILE A 98 -3.13 -18.73 -10.17
N LEU A 99 -3.32 -17.77 -9.25
CA LEU A 99 -4.41 -17.78 -8.28
C LEU A 99 -5.80 -17.61 -8.93
N SER A 100 -5.87 -16.98 -10.10
CA SER A 100 -7.12 -16.76 -10.83
C SER A 100 -7.63 -17.97 -11.59
N ARG A 101 -6.71 -18.84 -11.99
CA ARG A 101 -7.02 -20.09 -12.69
C ARG A 101 -7.46 -21.20 -11.74
N SER A 102 -7.15 -21.10 -10.46
CA SER A 102 -7.81 -21.93 -9.45
C SER A 102 -9.15 -21.30 -9.08
N ASN A 103 -10.15 -22.09 -8.69
CA ASN A 103 -11.43 -21.60 -8.15
C ASN A 103 -11.28 -20.69 -6.92
N VAL A 104 -10.03 -20.40 -6.50
CA VAL A 104 -9.61 -19.43 -5.48
C VAL A 104 -9.94 -17.99 -5.87
N TYR A 105 -10.12 -17.67 -7.17
CA TYR A 105 -10.46 -16.30 -7.60
C TYR A 105 -11.79 -15.80 -7.02
N SER A 106 -12.79 -16.68 -6.90
CA SER A 106 -14.07 -16.35 -6.25
C SER A 106 -13.97 -16.22 -4.73
N THR A 107 -12.85 -16.66 -4.15
CA THR A 107 -12.59 -16.77 -2.71
C THR A 107 -11.53 -15.78 -2.21
N LEU A 108 -10.73 -15.15 -3.09
CA LEU A 108 -9.73 -14.13 -2.72
C LEU A 108 -10.34 -12.96 -1.93
N HIS A 109 -11.58 -12.57 -2.27
CA HIS A 109 -12.29 -11.48 -1.61
C HIS A 109 -13.22 -11.94 -0.48
N ARG A 110 -13.62 -13.23 -0.46
CA ARG A 110 -14.70 -13.74 0.41
C ARG A 110 -14.24 -14.73 1.49
N ARG A 111 -13.25 -15.60 1.23
CA ARG A 111 -12.92 -16.77 2.07
C ARG A 111 -11.51 -17.35 1.80
N ALA A 112 -10.45 -16.55 1.79
CA ALA A 112 -9.11 -17.14 1.85
C ALA A 112 -8.98 -17.91 3.18
N ASP A 113 -8.91 -19.24 3.10
CA ASP A 113 -8.69 -20.08 4.27
C ASP A 113 -7.25 -19.91 4.74
N LEU A 114 -7.06 -19.05 5.74
CA LEU A 114 -5.75 -18.75 6.29
C LEU A 114 -5.13 -19.92 7.08
N SER A 115 -5.88 -20.99 7.32
CA SER A 115 -5.29 -22.23 7.83
C SER A 115 -4.41 -22.91 6.76
N THR A 116 -4.59 -22.57 5.48
CA THR A 116 -3.83 -23.10 4.36
C THR A 116 -2.70 -22.14 3.93
N ILE A 117 -1.60 -22.72 3.42
CA ILE A 117 -0.51 -21.95 2.82
C ILE A 117 -1.00 -21.16 1.60
N GLU A 118 -1.87 -21.75 0.78
CA GLU A 118 -2.43 -21.09 -0.40
C GLU A 118 -3.23 -19.83 -0.02
N GLY A 119 -4.06 -19.90 1.03
CA GLY A 119 -4.82 -18.74 1.53
C GLY A 119 -3.93 -17.62 2.06
N GLN A 120 -2.81 -17.95 2.72
CA GLN A 120 -1.84 -16.96 3.20
C GLN A 120 -1.06 -16.30 2.05
N LEU A 121 -0.67 -17.08 1.03
CA LEU A 121 -0.05 -16.56 -0.18
C LEU A 121 -1.02 -15.64 -0.92
N ALA A 122 -2.25 -16.10 -1.14
CA ALA A 122 -3.34 -15.35 -1.74
C ALA A 122 -3.53 -13.98 -1.07
N LEU A 123 -3.61 -13.93 0.26
CA LEU A 123 -3.70 -12.69 1.01
C LEU A 123 -2.50 -11.75 0.75
N SER A 124 -1.29 -12.31 0.70
CA SER A 124 -0.06 -11.54 0.46
C SER A 124 -0.03 -10.92 -0.95
N PHE A 125 -0.44 -11.69 -1.98
CA PHE A 125 -0.57 -11.18 -3.34
C PHE A 125 -1.64 -10.07 -3.44
N THR A 126 -2.81 -10.27 -2.85
CA THR A 126 -3.88 -9.25 -2.85
C THR A 126 -3.44 -7.95 -2.19
N ARG A 127 -2.71 -8.02 -1.07
CA ARG A 127 -2.17 -6.83 -0.39
C ARG A 127 -1.17 -6.06 -1.22
N LEU A 128 -0.30 -6.77 -1.95
CA LEU A 128 0.66 -6.14 -2.86
C LEU A 128 -0.06 -5.53 -4.07
N ASP A 129 -1.10 -6.19 -4.59
CA ASP A 129 -1.88 -5.68 -5.73
C ASP A 129 -2.56 -4.34 -5.43
N VAL A 130 -3.09 -4.16 -4.22
CA VAL A 130 -3.69 -2.89 -3.75
C VAL A 130 -2.71 -1.70 -3.87
N GLN A 131 -1.40 -1.94 -3.79
CA GLN A 131 -0.38 -0.88 -3.80
C GLN A 131 0.02 -0.47 -5.22
N THR A 132 -0.13 -1.37 -6.20
CA THR A 132 0.34 -1.17 -7.59
C THR A 132 -0.30 0.01 -8.35
N PRO A 133 -1.61 0.33 -8.21
CA PRO A 133 -2.24 1.38 -9.01
C PRO A 133 -1.60 2.74 -8.74
N ALA A 134 -1.23 2.94 -7.47
CA ALA A 134 -0.74 4.21 -6.99
C ALA A 134 0.75 4.45 -7.30
N PHE A 135 1.45 3.42 -7.76
CA PHE A 135 2.84 3.49 -8.23
C PHE A 135 2.97 3.41 -9.76
N MET A 136 1.85 3.44 -10.50
CA MET A 136 1.80 3.49 -11.97
C MET A 136 2.50 2.33 -12.71
N VAL A 137 2.63 1.14 -12.09
CA VAL A 137 3.28 -0.04 -12.70
C VAL A 137 2.27 -0.97 -13.38
N GLY A 138 1.18 -0.41 -13.93
CA GLY A 138 0.18 -1.15 -14.72
C GLY A 138 -0.86 -1.96 -13.93
N GLY A 139 -1.00 -1.72 -12.62
CA GLY A 139 -2.07 -2.30 -11.80
C GLY A 139 -3.24 -1.34 -11.51
N PRO A 140 -4.28 -1.77 -10.78
CA PRO A 140 -4.37 -3.08 -10.10
C PRO A 140 -4.60 -4.18 -11.12
N PHE A 141 -4.03 -5.36 -10.86
CA PHE A 141 -4.20 -6.52 -11.74
C PHE A 141 -5.48 -7.29 -11.40
N LEU A 142 -5.97 -7.20 -10.16
CA LEU A 142 -7.26 -7.73 -9.77
C LEU A 142 -8.40 -6.74 -10.01
N THR A 143 -9.56 -7.27 -10.42
CA THR A 143 -10.83 -6.57 -10.29
C THR A 143 -11.35 -6.77 -8.88
N TYR A 144 -11.52 -5.69 -8.13
CA TYR A 144 -12.17 -5.72 -6.83
C TYR A 144 -13.64 -5.35 -7.06
N ASN A 145 -14.58 -6.30 -7.01
CA ASN A 145 -16.01 -5.94 -7.08
C ASN A 145 -16.52 -5.68 -5.66
N VAL A 146 -17.29 -4.61 -5.47
CA VAL A 146 -17.84 -4.27 -4.14
C VAL A 146 -18.78 -5.37 -3.63
N GLU A 147 -19.40 -6.10 -4.54
CA GLU A 147 -20.27 -7.27 -4.26
C GLU A 147 -19.49 -8.52 -3.86
N ASP A 148 -18.22 -8.61 -4.24
CA ASP A 148 -17.31 -9.68 -3.81
C ASP A 148 -16.78 -9.44 -2.40
N ILE A 149 -16.97 -8.23 -1.87
CA ILE A 149 -16.57 -7.89 -0.52
C ILE A 149 -17.73 -8.23 0.40
N ASP A 150 -17.54 -9.28 1.19
CA ASP A 150 -18.43 -9.60 2.31
C ASP A 150 -18.19 -8.60 3.46
N PHE A 151 -18.45 -7.33 3.16
CA PHE A 151 -18.59 -6.32 4.17
C PHE A 151 -19.79 -6.70 5.02
N ASP A 152 -19.52 -6.84 6.30
CA ASP A 152 -20.54 -7.19 7.26
C ASP A 152 -21.57 -6.06 7.26
N LYS A 153 -22.76 -6.31 6.70
CA LYS A 153 -23.81 -5.28 6.61
C LYS A 153 -24.25 -4.79 7.99
N ASN A 154 -23.90 -5.53 9.05
CA ASN A 154 -24.27 -5.26 10.43
C ASN A 154 -23.02 -5.08 11.32
N ILE A 155 -22.07 -4.22 10.94
CA ILE A 155 -20.90 -3.86 11.81
C ILE A 155 -21.32 -3.34 13.20
N GLN A 156 -22.57 -2.89 13.35
CA GLN A 156 -23.13 -2.46 14.63
C GLN A 156 -23.66 -3.62 15.50
N ASP A 157 -23.66 -4.86 15.01
CA ASP A 157 -24.01 -6.05 15.78
C ASP A 157 -23.00 -6.27 16.90
N HIS A 158 -23.47 -6.63 18.09
CA HIS A 158 -22.63 -7.01 19.22
C HIS A 158 -21.76 -8.24 18.91
N ASN A 159 -22.10 -9.02 17.88
CA ASN A 159 -21.32 -10.14 17.35
C ASN A 159 -20.24 -9.74 16.34
N PHE A 160 -20.08 -8.45 16.00
CA PHE A 160 -19.03 -8.03 15.06
C PHE A 160 -17.64 -8.42 15.60
N PRO A 161 -16.77 -9.04 14.78
CA PRO A 161 -15.45 -9.47 15.24
C PRO A 161 -14.64 -8.27 15.74
N ARG A 162 -14.30 -8.28 17.03
CA ARG A 162 -13.39 -7.29 17.64
C ARG A 162 -11.92 -7.60 17.41
N ASP A 163 -11.63 -8.67 16.68
CA ASP A 163 -10.29 -9.07 16.30
C ASP A 163 -9.70 -8.06 15.28
N VAL A 164 -8.65 -7.35 15.70
CA VAL A 164 -7.94 -6.35 14.89
C VAL A 164 -7.45 -6.94 13.57
N SER A 165 -7.07 -8.22 13.53
CA SER A 165 -6.59 -8.89 12.31
C SER A 165 -7.69 -9.05 11.25
N VAL A 166 -8.93 -9.31 11.69
CA VAL A 166 -10.11 -9.41 10.82
C VAL A 166 -10.46 -8.03 10.27
N ILE A 167 -10.45 -7.01 11.13
CA ILE A 167 -10.73 -5.62 10.75
C ILE A 167 -9.69 -5.10 9.76
N LYS A 168 -8.39 -5.39 10.01
CA LYS A 168 -7.30 -5.03 9.09
C LYS A 168 -7.56 -5.63 7.72
N ARG A 169 -7.86 -6.92 7.63
CA ARG A 169 -8.09 -7.61 6.35
C ARG A 169 -9.26 -7.01 5.57
N LYS A 170 -10.40 -6.78 6.22
CA LYS A 170 -11.57 -6.19 5.54
C LYS A 170 -11.28 -4.73 5.11
N SER A 171 -10.50 -4.00 5.91
CA SER A 171 -10.05 -2.66 5.56
C SER A 171 -9.08 -2.65 4.38
N ASP A 172 -8.14 -3.61 4.28
CA ASP A 172 -7.22 -3.75 3.14
C ASP A 172 -8.00 -3.86 1.81
N ILE A 173 -9.07 -4.67 1.80
CA ILE A 173 -9.96 -4.85 0.64
C ILE A 173 -10.71 -3.55 0.31
N LEU A 174 -11.25 -2.86 1.33
CA LEU A 174 -11.91 -1.57 1.16
C LEU A 174 -10.96 -0.52 0.58
N ILE A 175 -9.74 -0.44 1.09
CA ILE A 175 -8.70 0.47 0.63
C ILE A 175 -8.37 0.16 -0.83
N GLY A 176 -8.14 -1.10 -1.17
CA GLY A 176 -7.91 -1.55 -2.55
C GLY A 176 -9.01 -1.15 -3.51
N SER A 177 -10.25 -1.45 -3.14
CA SER A 177 -11.43 -1.14 -3.96
C SER A 177 -11.63 0.36 -4.16
N SER A 178 -11.29 1.15 -3.13
CA SER A 178 -11.34 2.61 -3.16
C SER A 178 -10.28 3.20 -4.08
N LEU A 179 -9.05 2.70 -3.99
CA LEU A 179 -7.95 3.12 -4.85
C LEU A 179 -8.23 2.73 -6.30
N GLN A 180 -8.69 1.51 -6.57
CA GLN A 180 -9.06 1.08 -7.92
C GLN A 180 -10.08 2.04 -8.55
N LEU A 181 -11.16 2.38 -7.84
CA LEU A 181 -12.16 3.31 -8.35
C LEU A 181 -11.55 4.69 -8.64
N TYR A 182 -10.69 5.19 -7.74
CA TYR A 182 -10.00 6.47 -7.93
C TYR A 182 -9.13 6.48 -9.20
N PHE A 183 -8.36 5.43 -9.46
CA PHE A 183 -7.51 5.37 -10.66
C PHE A 183 -8.32 5.16 -11.93
N MET A 184 -9.34 4.29 -11.91
CA MET A 184 -10.26 4.12 -13.04
C MET A 184 -10.96 5.44 -13.39
N SER A 185 -11.31 6.28 -12.40
CA SER A 185 -11.95 7.57 -12.67
C SER A 185 -11.03 8.59 -13.37
N LYS A 186 -9.71 8.33 -13.45
CA LYS A 186 -8.74 9.14 -14.21
C LYS A 186 -8.61 8.70 -15.67
N GLU A 187 -8.87 7.43 -15.99
CA GLU A 187 -8.59 6.86 -17.33
C GLU A 187 -9.75 6.98 -18.34
N HIS A 188 -10.97 7.31 -17.90
CA HIS A 188 -12.15 7.27 -18.76
C HIS A 188 -12.14 8.30 -19.91
N ARG A 189 -12.10 7.79 -21.15
CA ARG A 189 -12.28 8.55 -22.41
C ARG A 189 -13.75 8.88 -22.67
N LYS A 190 -13.98 9.87 -23.54
CA LYS A 190 -15.26 10.57 -23.75
C LYS A 190 -16.45 9.73 -24.27
N ALA A 191 -16.29 8.47 -24.71
CA ALA A 191 -17.33 7.75 -25.46
C ALA A 191 -18.34 6.95 -24.62
N ASP A 192 -18.00 6.44 -23.42
CA ASP A 192 -18.85 5.55 -22.60
C ASP A 192 -19.49 6.22 -21.37
N LYS A 193 -19.60 7.56 -21.39
CA LYS A 193 -19.80 8.35 -20.17
C LYS A 193 -21.09 8.08 -19.41
N GLU A 194 -22.27 7.95 -20.03
CA GLU A 194 -23.53 8.00 -19.26
C GLU A 194 -23.83 6.74 -18.43
N LEU A 195 -23.73 5.55 -19.03
CA LEU A 195 -24.03 4.28 -18.33
C LEU A 195 -22.95 3.98 -17.27
N HIS A 196 -21.67 4.16 -17.63
CA HIS A 196 -20.57 3.95 -16.71
C HIS A 196 -20.57 4.94 -15.54
N THR A 197 -21.07 6.17 -15.74
CA THR A 197 -21.16 7.17 -14.65
C THR A 197 -22.14 6.78 -13.56
N LYS A 198 -23.30 6.19 -13.88
CA LYS A 198 -24.29 5.78 -12.85
C LYS A 198 -23.76 4.66 -11.97
N GLU A 199 -23.17 3.64 -12.57
CA GLU A 199 -22.56 2.52 -11.85
C GLU A 199 -21.37 2.99 -10.99
N THR A 200 -20.50 3.84 -11.57
CA THR A 200 -19.35 4.43 -10.86
C THR A 200 -19.78 5.28 -9.67
N LEU A 201 -20.85 6.08 -9.81
CA LEU A 201 -21.43 6.86 -8.71
C LEU A 201 -22.03 5.97 -7.62
N ALA A 202 -22.78 4.93 -7.99
CA ALA A 202 -23.32 3.97 -7.03
C ALA A 202 -22.19 3.28 -6.25
N ARG A 203 -21.14 2.85 -6.96
CA ARG A 203 -19.95 2.23 -6.38
C ARG A 203 -19.19 3.17 -5.45
N GLN A 204 -18.99 4.44 -5.82
CA GLN A 204 -18.39 5.47 -4.97
C GLN A 204 -19.18 5.64 -3.67
N LYS A 205 -20.52 5.75 -3.78
CA LYS A 205 -21.40 5.91 -2.62
C LYS A 205 -21.27 4.73 -1.65
N THR A 206 -21.34 3.50 -2.16
CA THR A 206 -21.21 2.29 -1.33
C THR A 206 -19.85 2.22 -0.64
N LEU A 207 -18.76 2.55 -1.33
CA LEU A 207 -17.43 2.57 -0.72
C LEU A 207 -17.30 3.63 0.38
N LEU A 208 -17.90 4.81 0.19
CA LEU A 208 -17.94 5.86 1.21
C LEU A 208 -18.76 5.44 2.45
N GLU A 209 -19.88 4.74 2.24
CA GLU A 209 -20.69 4.20 3.34
C GLU A 209 -19.90 3.19 4.18
N TYR A 210 -19.22 2.22 3.54
CA TYR A 210 -18.37 1.27 4.25
C TYR A 210 -17.18 1.95 4.91
N ASN A 211 -16.52 2.91 4.25
CA ASN A 211 -15.43 3.68 4.85
C ASN A 211 -15.86 4.37 6.14
N CYS A 212 -17.04 5.01 6.14
CA CYS A 212 -17.61 5.65 7.32
C CYS A 212 -17.88 4.64 8.45
N GLN A 213 -18.41 3.45 8.12
CA GLN A 213 -18.67 2.40 9.11
C GLN A 213 -17.37 1.86 9.73
N TYR A 214 -16.38 1.49 8.90
CA TYR A 214 -15.08 1.00 9.38
C TYR A 214 -14.33 2.06 10.17
N MET A 215 -14.40 3.33 9.77
CA MET A 215 -13.81 4.44 10.52
C MET A 215 -14.36 4.49 11.95
N LYS A 216 -15.68 4.45 12.12
CA LYS A 216 -16.33 4.44 13.44
C LYS A 216 -15.88 3.25 14.28
N THR A 217 -15.76 2.07 13.67
CA THR A 217 -15.29 0.87 14.36
C THR A 217 -13.85 1.03 14.85
N VAL A 218 -12.93 1.45 13.96
CA VAL A 218 -11.52 1.69 14.30
C VAL A 218 -11.39 2.74 15.40
N GLU A 219 -12.13 3.85 15.32
CA GLU A 219 -12.13 4.89 16.37
C GLU A 219 -12.67 4.35 17.69
N SER A 220 -13.74 3.55 17.66
CA SER A 220 -14.31 2.95 18.86
C SER A 220 -13.37 1.95 19.54
N LEU A 221 -12.55 1.24 18.76
CA LEU A 221 -11.56 0.29 19.24
C LEU A 221 -10.27 0.97 19.69
N SER A 222 -9.99 2.17 19.18
CA SER A 222 -8.86 3.00 19.59
C SER A 222 -9.16 3.82 20.87
N ALA A 223 -10.40 3.79 21.37
CA ALA A 223 -10.82 4.55 22.53
C ALA A 223 -10.20 4.02 23.84
N PRO A 224 -9.55 4.87 24.68
CA PRO A 224 -8.80 4.45 25.86
C PRO A 224 -9.57 3.54 26.84
N SER A 225 -10.90 3.69 26.91
CA SER A 225 -11.80 2.93 27.78
C SER A 225 -12.00 1.47 27.38
N LYS A 226 -11.71 1.09 26.12
CA LYS A 226 -11.84 -0.30 25.63
C LYS A 226 -10.51 -1.04 25.53
N LEU A 227 -9.38 -0.34 25.51
CA LEU A 227 -8.05 -0.97 25.46
C LEU A 227 -7.48 -1.32 26.85
N SER A 228 -8.17 -0.97 27.94
CA SER A 228 -7.66 -1.10 29.31
C SER A 228 -7.87 -2.47 29.97
N VAL A 229 -8.45 -3.46 29.28
CA VAL A 229 -9.02 -4.65 29.96
C VAL A 229 -8.17 -5.93 29.85
N SER A 230 -7.15 -6.07 28.98
CA SER A 230 -6.61 -7.44 28.77
C SER A 230 -5.19 -7.66 28.21
N SER A 231 -4.26 -6.70 28.20
CA SER A 231 -3.00 -6.89 27.45
C SER A 231 -1.72 -6.45 28.18
N GLU A 232 -0.67 -7.27 28.10
CA GLU A 232 0.71 -6.89 28.41
C GLU A 232 1.11 -5.69 27.54
N ALA A 233 1.82 -4.71 28.11
CA ALA A 233 2.16 -3.44 27.46
C ALA A 233 2.69 -3.52 25.99
N PRO A 234 3.46 -4.55 25.59
CA PRO A 234 3.94 -4.68 24.20
C PRO A 234 2.84 -5.02 23.17
N VAL A 235 1.88 -5.89 23.50
CA VAL A 235 0.81 -6.31 22.57
C VAL A 235 -0.19 -5.17 22.36
N TYR A 236 -0.52 -4.45 23.44
CA TYR A 236 -1.33 -3.23 23.41
C TYR A 236 -0.81 -2.20 22.39
N TYR A 237 0.51 -1.98 22.39
CA TYR A 237 1.12 -0.97 21.55
C TYR A 237 1.05 -1.34 20.05
N GLN A 238 1.24 -2.62 19.71
CA GLN A 238 1.17 -3.11 18.34
C GLN A 238 -0.26 -3.01 17.76
N GLU A 239 -1.28 -3.32 18.57
CA GLU A 239 -2.68 -3.17 18.17
C GLU A 239 -3.05 -1.71 17.95
N TYR A 240 -2.63 -0.82 18.85
CA TYR A 240 -2.85 0.63 18.71
C TYR A 240 -2.20 1.19 17.44
N GLN A 241 -0.95 0.81 17.15
CA GLN A 241 -0.27 1.19 15.91
C GLN A 241 -1.00 0.67 14.66
N SER A 242 -1.46 -0.58 14.69
CA SER A 242 -2.21 -1.18 13.59
C SER A 242 -3.52 -0.43 13.33
N LEU A 243 -4.27 -0.09 14.38
CA LEU A 243 -5.49 0.70 14.27
C LEU A 243 -5.22 2.13 13.78
N SER A 244 -4.10 2.73 14.20
CA SER A 244 -3.68 4.07 13.75
C SER A 244 -3.37 4.09 12.25
N LEU A 245 -2.64 3.09 11.75
CA LEU A 245 -2.38 2.93 10.31
C LEU A 245 -3.70 2.73 9.53
N LEU A 246 -4.60 1.88 10.02
CA LEU A 246 -5.91 1.69 9.40
C LEU A 246 -6.71 3.00 9.32
N ARG A 247 -6.75 3.77 10.41
CA ARG A 247 -7.41 5.09 10.44
C ARG A 247 -6.83 6.04 9.39
N LEU A 248 -5.50 6.10 9.30
CA LEU A 248 -4.78 6.93 8.36
C LEU A 248 -5.07 6.55 6.89
N HIS A 249 -5.16 5.25 6.56
CA HIS A 249 -5.56 4.82 5.22
C HIS A 249 -7.05 5.03 4.92
N LEU A 250 -7.94 4.81 5.89
CA LEU A 250 -9.37 5.08 5.74
C LEU A 250 -9.63 6.57 5.51
N LEU A 251 -8.91 7.47 6.19
CA LEU A 251 -8.96 8.91 5.94
C LEU A 251 -8.52 9.24 4.51
N THR A 252 -7.34 8.74 4.13
CA THR A 252 -6.77 9.00 2.80
C THR A 252 -7.71 8.55 1.68
N THR A 253 -8.24 7.33 1.78
CA THR A 253 -9.16 6.79 0.77
C THR A 253 -10.50 7.52 0.75
N ARG A 254 -11.01 7.97 1.90
CA ARG A 254 -12.21 8.82 1.97
C ARG A 254 -12.01 10.12 1.19
N ILE A 255 -10.89 10.81 1.40
CA ILE A 255 -10.53 12.05 0.68
C ILE A 255 -10.49 11.79 -0.83
N LEU A 256 -9.77 10.75 -1.26
CA LEU A 256 -9.65 10.39 -2.68
C LEU A 256 -11.01 10.08 -3.29
N LEU A 257 -11.83 9.28 -2.61
CA LEU A 257 -13.17 8.92 -3.07
C LEU A 257 -14.08 10.15 -3.16
N SER A 258 -14.09 11.04 -2.16
CA SER A 258 -14.94 12.24 -2.19
C SER A 258 -14.62 13.17 -3.35
N ALA A 259 -13.36 13.23 -3.79
CA ALA A 259 -12.93 14.08 -4.90
C ALA A 259 -12.96 13.40 -6.28
N CYS A 260 -12.93 12.06 -6.37
CA CYS A 260 -12.61 11.35 -7.62
C CYS A 260 -13.59 11.56 -8.77
N LEU A 261 -14.85 11.88 -8.48
CA LEU A 261 -15.93 12.17 -9.45
C LEU A 261 -16.41 13.62 -9.39
N ALA A 262 -15.75 14.49 -8.63
CA ALA A 262 -16.12 15.89 -8.55
C ALA A 262 -15.89 16.59 -9.91
N PRO A 263 -16.76 17.54 -10.32
CA PRO A 263 -16.54 18.34 -11.54
C PRO A 263 -15.20 19.09 -11.52
N ASP A 264 -14.90 19.70 -10.37
CA ASP A 264 -13.65 20.43 -10.11
C ASP A 264 -12.74 19.60 -9.18
N LYS A 265 -12.19 18.50 -9.70
CA LYS A 265 -11.43 17.51 -8.91
C LYS A 265 -10.34 18.13 -8.04
N GLU A 266 -9.60 19.10 -8.57
CA GLU A 266 -8.50 19.77 -7.84
C GLU A 266 -9.01 20.64 -6.69
N LEU A 267 -10.16 21.30 -6.87
CA LEU A 267 -10.73 22.17 -5.84
C LEU A 267 -11.46 21.38 -4.75
N ALA A 268 -11.94 20.18 -5.08
CA ALA A 268 -12.68 19.33 -4.16
C ALA A 268 -11.88 18.94 -2.91
N TYR A 269 -10.55 18.86 -3.01
CA TYR A 269 -9.68 18.48 -1.90
C TYR A 269 -9.63 19.51 -0.76
N ASP A 270 -9.95 20.79 -1.01
CA ASP A 270 -9.89 21.83 0.03
C ASP A 270 -10.83 21.60 1.19
N LYS A 271 -11.97 20.95 0.91
CA LYS A 271 -12.97 20.59 1.91
C LYS A 271 -12.45 19.58 2.93
N HIS A 272 -11.28 19.00 2.69
CA HIS A 272 -10.68 17.93 3.48
C HIS A 272 -9.39 18.35 4.20
N LEU A 273 -9.15 19.66 4.37
CA LEU A 273 -7.94 20.15 5.05
C LEU A 273 -7.78 19.56 6.46
N SER A 274 -8.86 19.47 7.23
CA SER A 274 -8.86 18.85 8.56
C SER A 274 -8.41 17.40 8.53
N GLU A 275 -8.87 16.64 7.56
CA GLU A 275 -8.51 15.24 7.38
C GLU A 275 -7.05 15.09 6.96
N PHE A 276 -6.54 15.94 6.06
CA PHE A 276 -5.12 15.95 5.71
C PHE A 276 -4.23 16.25 6.93
N LYS A 277 -4.60 17.24 7.75
CA LYS A 277 -3.88 17.53 9.00
C LYS A 277 -3.90 16.33 9.96
N THR A 278 -5.02 15.62 10.02
CA THR A 278 -5.14 14.40 10.82
C THR A 278 -4.25 13.27 10.28
N VAL A 279 -4.18 13.09 8.96
CA VAL A 279 -3.27 12.11 8.33
C VAL A 279 -1.82 12.39 8.70
N VAL A 280 -1.38 13.65 8.59
CA VAL A 280 -0.02 14.06 8.99
C VAL A 280 0.23 13.80 10.46
N SER A 281 -0.69 14.20 11.35
CA SER A 281 -0.55 13.98 12.80
C SER A 281 -0.44 12.49 13.16
N ILE A 282 -1.26 11.61 12.57
CA ILE A 282 -1.17 10.17 12.82
C ILE A 282 0.19 9.62 12.36
N ALA A 283 0.70 10.08 11.22
CA ALA A 283 2.01 9.66 10.73
C ALA A 283 3.14 10.15 11.66
N GLU A 284 3.08 11.38 12.15
CA GLU A 284 4.03 11.92 13.14
C GLU A 284 4.06 11.05 14.40
N ASP A 285 2.89 10.77 14.98
CA ASP A 285 2.75 9.93 16.18
C ASP A 285 3.27 8.50 15.96
N PHE A 286 2.95 7.92 14.80
CA PHE A 286 3.42 6.57 14.43
C PHE A 286 4.95 6.51 14.35
N THR A 287 5.57 7.46 13.64
CA THR A 287 7.04 7.49 13.50
C THR A 287 7.75 7.79 14.81
N ALA A 288 7.24 8.73 15.61
CA ALA A 288 7.78 9.05 16.94
C ALA A 288 7.68 7.86 17.89
N GLY A 289 6.53 7.18 17.87
CA GLY A 289 6.29 5.98 18.63
C GLY A 289 7.29 4.85 18.29
N LEU A 290 7.47 4.54 17.00
CA LEU A 290 8.37 3.46 16.61
C LEU A 290 9.84 3.77 16.93
N LYS A 291 10.25 5.04 16.78
CA LYS A 291 11.58 5.53 17.22
C LYS A 291 11.78 5.40 18.73
N SER A 292 10.73 5.55 19.54
CA SER A 292 10.82 5.43 21.00
C SER A 292 11.11 3.99 21.46
N ILE A 293 10.55 3.00 20.77
CA ILE A 293 10.70 1.58 21.10
C ILE A 293 12.05 1.04 20.67
N THR A 294 12.51 1.48 19.50
CA THR A 294 13.77 1.00 18.90
C THR A 294 15.03 1.55 19.56
N ARG A 295 14.91 2.42 20.58
CA ARG A 295 16.03 2.98 21.38
C ARG A 295 16.94 1.96 22.09
N LYS A 296 16.70 0.64 21.96
CA LYS A 296 17.49 -0.44 22.59
C LYS A 296 18.33 -1.29 21.61
N ASN A 297 18.96 -0.67 20.61
CA ASN A 297 19.91 -1.30 19.66
C ASN A 297 19.32 -2.10 18.48
N ALA A 298 18.01 -2.02 18.21
CA ALA A 298 17.43 -2.58 16.98
C ALA A 298 17.07 -1.45 16.02
N ALA A 299 17.65 -1.46 14.82
CA ALA A 299 17.22 -0.55 13.75
C ALA A 299 15.75 -0.84 13.38
N ILE A 300 15.00 0.19 13.01
CA ILE A 300 13.67 -0.01 12.43
C ILE A 300 13.87 -0.70 11.06
N PRO A 301 13.20 -1.83 10.77
CA PRO A 301 13.34 -2.50 9.49
C PRO A 301 13.04 -1.56 8.33
N SER A 302 13.98 -1.43 7.39
CA SER A 302 13.85 -0.49 6.27
C SER A 302 12.86 -0.98 5.20
N PHE A 303 12.44 -2.24 5.26
CA PHE A 303 11.55 -2.88 4.30
C PHE A 303 10.37 -3.57 5.01
N SER A 304 9.15 -3.32 4.51
CA SER A 304 7.91 -4.01 4.88
C SER A 304 7.06 -4.19 3.64
N THR A 305 6.15 -5.17 3.61
CA THR A 305 5.15 -5.32 2.54
C THR A 305 3.76 -4.82 2.92
N ASP A 306 3.55 -4.52 4.19
CA ASP A 306 2.30 -3.94 4.67
C ASP A 306 2.16 -2.48 4.23
N LEU A 307 0.92 -2.01 4.17
CA LEU A 307 0.62 -0.60 3.98
C LEU A 307 1.08 0.19 5.21
N GLY A 308 1.94 1.19 5.00
CA GLY A 308 2.36 2.13 6.03
C GLY A 308 2.04 3.58 5.66
N ILE A 309 2.90 4.51 6.06
CA ILE A 309 2.59 5.94 6.00
C ILE A 309 2.98 6.60 4.67
N ILE A 310 3.79 5.93 3.83
CA ILE A 310 4.40 6.58 2.66
C ILE A 310 3.33 7.02 1.65
N SER A 311 2.43 6.12 1.27
CA SER A 311 1.38 6.41 0.29
C SER A 311 0.42 7.54 0.73
N PRO A 312 -0.13 7.51 1.97
CA PRO A 312 -0.93 8.60 2.54
C PRO A 312 -0.24 9.96 2.60
N LEU A 313 1.04 9.99 2.99
CA LEU A 313 1.82 11.23 3.01
C LEU A 313 2.09 11.75 1.60
N PHE A 314 2.37 10.86 0.65
CA PHE A 314 2.52 11.21 -0.76
C PHE A 314 1.24 11.83 -1.33
N VAL A 315 0.09 11.19 -1.09
CA VAL A 315 -1.22 11.73 -1.48
C VAL A 315 -1.47 13.10 -0.85
N THR A 316 -1.14 13.25 0.44
CA THR A 316 -1.28 14.52 1.16
C THR A 316 -0.43 15.62 0.54
N ALA A 317 0.84 15.34 0.24
CA ALA A 317 1.75 16.30 -0.40
C ALA A 317 1.27 16.72 -1.79
N LEU A 318 0.69 15.81 -2.57
CA LEU A 318 0.20 16.09 -3.93
C LEU A 318 -1.18 16.73 -4.00
N SER A 319 -2.07 16.45 -3.04
CA SER A 319 -3.50 16.80 -3.15
C SER A 319 -3.90 17.94 -2.22
N CYS A 320 -3.18 18.16 -1.12
CA CYS A 320 -3.46 19.25 -0.19
C CYS A 320 -2.86 20.56 -0.72
N ARG A 321 -3.62 21.66 -0.71
CA ARG A 321 -3.11 22.97 -1.15
C ARG A 321 -2.58 23.85 0.00
N ASP A 322 -2.72 23.41 1.23
CA ASP A 322 -2.15 24.08 2.40
C ASP A 322 -0.65 23.81 2.48
N THR A 323 0.14 24.87 2.30
CA THR A 323 1.61 24.81 2.27
C THR A 323 2.17 24.14 3.52
N GLU A 324 1.72 24.52 4.71
CA GLU A 324 2.23 23.98 5.97
C GLU A 324 2.02 22.46 6.04
N THR A 325 0.80 21.99 5.74
CA THR A 325 0.45 20.57 5.76
C THR A 325 1.26 19.77 4.72
N ARG A 326 1.46 20.32 3.51
CA ARG A 326 2.30 19.67 2.47
C ARG A 326 3.74 19.50 2.92
N TYR A 327 4.37 20.57 3.40
CA TYR A 327 5.78 20.51 3.78
C TYR A 327 6.01 19.64 5.02
N LYS A 328 5.05 19.57 5.94
CA LYS A 328 5.08 18.56 7.02
C LYS A 328 5.06 17.14 6.47
N ALA A 329 4.18 16.83 5.53
CA ALA A 329 4.14 15.50 4.91
C ALA A 329 5.47 15.14 4.20
N LEU A 330 6.06 16.09 3.46
CA LEU A 330 7.37 15.93 2.83
C LEU A 330 8.49 15.72 3.87
N SER A 331 8.48 16.49 4.96
CA SER A 331 9.47 16.34 6.03
C SER A 331 9.39 14.97 6.71
N ILE A 332 8.19 14.42 6.89
CA ILE A 332 8.03 13.07 7.47
C ILE A 332 8.57 12.04 6.50
N LEU A 333 8.23 12.12 5.20
CA LEU A 333 8.76 11.22 4.16
C LEU A 333 10.29 11.21 4.12
N ASP A 334 10.92 12.38 4.24
CA ASP A 334 12.39 12.52 4.27
C ASP A 334 13.00 11.86 5.51
N SER A 335 12.37 12.03 6.68
CA SER A 335 12.82 11.44 7.94
C SER A 335 12.40 9.97 8.15
N TRP A 336 11.77 9.35 7.14
CA TRP A 336 11.24 7.99 7.16
C TRP A 336 11.85 7.12 6.04
N PRO A 337 13.14 6.76 6.15
CA PRO A 337 13.86 5.98 5.15
C PRO A 337 13.38 4.52 5.10
N HIS A 338 12.20 4.29 4.52
CA HIS A 338 11.54 2.98 4.45
C HIS A 338 11.02 2.68 3.04
N GLN A 339 10.81 1.39 2.80
CA GLN A 339 10.10 0.82 1.68
C GLN A 339 8.92 -0.02 2.16
N GLU A 340 7.71 0.34 1.72
CA GLU A 340 6.42 -0.27 2.02
C GLU A 340 5.88 -0.91 0.74
N GLY A 341 6.29 -2.15 0.47
CA GLY A 341 6.01 -2.88 -0.75
C GLY A 341 6.53 -2.11 -1.97
N PHE A 342 5.60 -1.63 -2.80
CA PHE A 342 5.94 -0.81 -3.98
C PHE A 342 6.29 0.64 -3.64
N TRP A 343 5.96 1.11 -2.43
CA TRP A 343 6.19 2.48 -2.01
C TRP A 343 7.57 2.68 -1.42
N CYS A 344 8.39 3.49 -2.07
CA CYS A 344 9.68 3.92 -1.54
C CYS A 344 9.61 5.38 -1.10
N SER A 345 9.93 5.65 0.16
CA SER A 345 9.93 6.99 0.76
C SER A 345 10.73 8.00 -0.07
N SER A 346 11.94 7.64 -0.48
CA SER A 346 12.81 8.51 -1.29
C SER A 346 12.24 8.84 -2.66
N LEU A 347 11.61 7.87 -3.35
CA LEU A 347 10.97 8.08 -4.65
C LEU A 347 9.69 8.91 -4.50
N ALA A 348 8.88 8.62 -3.48
CA ALA A 348 7.69 9.38 -3.14
C ALA A 348 8.03 10.84 -2.82
N LEU A 349 9.05 11.09 -1.99
CA LEU A 349 9.55 12.42 -1.66
C LEU A 349 9.99 13.18 -2.90
N THR A 350 10.85 12.57 -3.72
CA THR A 350 11.40 13.20 -4.93
C THR A 350 10.27 13.57 -5.91
N GLY A 351 9.34 12.64 -6.15
CA GLY A 351 8.19 12.88 -7.01
C GLY A 351 7.28 14.00 -6.48
N ALA A 352 6.96 13.97 -5.18
CA ALA A 352 6.10 14.96 -4.56
C ALA A 352 6.72 16.36 -4.53
N GLN A 353 8.00 16.47 -4.17
CA GLN A 353 8.74 17.75 -4.18
C GLN A 353 8.71 18.40 -5.57
N GLN A 354 8.90 17.61 -6.62
CA GLN A 354 8.89 18.13 -7.98
C GLN A 354 7.50 18.69 -8.37
N VAL A 355 6.42 17.99 -8.01
CA VAL A 355 5.05 18.46 -8.29
C VAL A 355 4.75 19.72 -7.49
N VAL A 356 5.00 19.71 -6.18
CA VAL A 356 4.75 20.87 -5.29
C VAL A 356 5.49 22.10 -5.78
N LYS A 357 6.76 21.96 -6.18
CA LYS A 357 7.55 23.06 -6.74
C LYS A 357 6.92 23.64 -7.99
N ILE A 358 6.50 22.80 -8.94
CA ILE A 358 5.84 23.24 -10.18
C ILE A 358 4.54 24.00 -9.88
N GLU A 359 3.71 23.47 -8.98
CA GLU A 359 2.44 24.11 -8.60
C GLU A 359 2.65 25.47 -7.94
N GLU A 360 3.62 25.58 -7.02
CA GLU A 360 3.95 26.82 -6.34
C GLU A 360 4.56 27.86 -7.29
N GLU A 361 5.41 27.45 -8.24
CA GLU A 361 5.95 28.31 -9.29
C GLU A 361 4.83 28.85 -10.21
N VAL A 362 3.90 28.00 -10.63
CA VAL A 362 2.75 28.41 -11.46
C VAL A 362 1.83 29.36 -10.70
N ASN A 363 1.57 29.11 -9.41
CA ASN A 363 0.78 29.99 -8.58
C ASN A 363 1.46 31.36 -8.42
N ASN A 364 2.76 31.38 -8.12
CA ASN A 364 3.53 32.61 -8.02
C ASN A 364 3.54 33.38 -9.35
N ALA A 365 3.68 32.70 -10.49
CA ALA A 365 3.58 33.32 -11.81
C ALA A 365 2.18 33.89 -12.11
N ARG A 366 1.11 33.16 -11.76
CA ARG A 366 -0.28 33.65 -11.88
C ARG A 366 -0.54 34.86 -10.98
N PHE A 367 -0.04 34.84 -9.74
CA PHE A 367 -0.07 36.00 -8.84
C PHE A 367 0.68 37.18 -9.45
N PHE A 368 1.86 36.97 -10.03
CA PHE A 368 2.66 38.02 -10.64
C PHE A 368 2.00 38.62 -11.90
N ILE A 369 1.35 37.79 -12.73
CA ILE A 369 0.58 38.23 -13.91
C ILE A 369 -0.67 39.00 -13.48
N SER A 370 -1.38 38.51 -12.45
CA SER A 370 -2.54 39.22 -11.88
C SER A 370 -2.12 40.58 -11.30
N TYR A 371 -1.06 40.60 -10.49
CA TYR A 371 -0.50 41.83 -9.91
C TYR A 371 -0.09 42.85 -10.98
N LYS A 372 0.61 42.41 -12.04
CA LYS A 372 0.95 43.27 -13.19
C LYS A 372 -0.29 43.80 -13.91
N ARG A 373 -1.32 42.98 -14.15
CA ARG A 373 -2.58 43.43 -14.78
C ARG A 373 -3.33 44.48 -13.95
N PHE A 374 -3.26 44.38 -12.63
CA PHE A 374 -3.89 45.35 -11.73
C PHE A 374 -3.10 46.66 -11.59
N HIS A 375 -1.76 46.62 -11.72
CA HIS A 375 -0.89 47.78 -11.52
C HIS A 375 -0.36 48.41 -12.82
N SER A 376 -0.71 47.88 -13.99
CA SER A 376 -0.39 48.48 -15.30
C SER A 376 -1.58 49.23 -15.93
N ARG A 377 -2.62 49.53 -15.14
CA ARG A 377 -3.82 50.31 -15.55
C ARG A 377 -3.95 51.65 -14.84
N SER A 378 -2.95 52.06 -14.07
CA SER A 378 -2.74 53.44 -13.60
C SER A 378 -1.71 54.10 -14.50
#